data_AF-A0A1M5CZT1-F1
#
_entry.id   AF-A0A1M5CZT1-F1
#
_cell.length_a   1.000
_cell.length_b   1.000
_cell.length_c   1.000
_cell.angle_alpha   90.00
_cell.angle_beta   90.00
_cell.angle_gamma   90.00
#
_symmetry.space_group_name_H-M   'P 1'
#
loop_
_entity.id
_entity.type
_entity.pdbx_description
1 polymer ?
#
loop_
_entity_poly.entity_id
_entity_poly.type
_entity_poly.pdbx_seq_one_letter_code
_entity_poly.pdbx_strand_id
1 'polypeptide(L)'
;MLEVTAMQQIFYTPVPPEEYARLGKDFPFPQPLSCPNPGCLVKAPPQKHGFYQRNVIAANFCGRILIRRYYCKYCRTTISYLPSFCLPYFQYTVEIIFTTLWHALVSHHSFSECLNLLKKLFENLYWEASHLQFYV
;
A
#
# COMPACT_ATOMS: atom_id res chain seq x y z
N MET A 1 10.27 23.86 4.73
CA MET A 1 9.98 22.70 3.87
C MET A 1 9.39 21.64 4.77
N LEU A 2 8.07 21.56 4.88
CA LEU A 2 7.42 20.51 5.67
C LEU A 2 7.69 19.20 4.93
N GLU A 3 8.64 18.40 5.41
CA GLU A 3 8.64 16.98 5.10
C GLU A 3 7.28 16.46 5.56
N VAL A 4 6.36 16.27 4.62
CA VAL A 4 5.14 15.51 4.87
C VAL A 4 5.61 14.08 5.04
N THR A 5 6.11 13.76 6.22
CA THR A 5 6.37 12.38 6.60
C THR A 5 5.00 11.71 6.55
N ALA A 6 4.76 10.88 5.53
CA ALA A 6 3.52 10.13 5.45
C ALA A 6 3.42 9.34 6.77
N MET A 7 2.35 9.54 7.54
CA MET A 7 2.10 8.82 8.80
C MET A 7 1.63 7.38 8.52
N GLN A 8 2.24 6.76 7.52
CA GLN A 8 2.00 5.45 6.98
C GLN A 8 3.33 4.70 7.05
N GLN A 9 3.42 3.76 7.96
CA GLN A 9 4.56 2.87 8.11
C GLN A 9 4.31 1.63 7.28
N ILE A 10 5.27 1.29 6.42
CA ILE A 10 5.21 0.06 5.63
C ILE A 10 5.83 -1.06 6.46
N PHE A 11 5.16 -2.20 6.54
CA PHE A 11 5.71 -3.42 7.13
C PHE A 11 5.72 -4.54 6.10
N TYR A 12 6.76 -5.37 6.15
CA TYR A 12 6.85 -6.53 5.28
C TYR A 12 5.82 -7.60 5.68
N THR A 13 5.15 -8.16 4.69
CA THR A 13 4.34 -9.37 4.84
C THR A 13 4.49 -10.25 3.60
N PRO A 14 4.71 -11.57 3.76
CA PRO A 14 4.67 -12.51 2.65
C PRO A 14 3.24 -12.91 2.28
N VAL A 15 2.25 -12.55 3.10
CA VAL A 15 0.83 -12.89 2.88
C VAL A 15 0.29 -12.10 1.68
N PRO A 16 -0.30 -12.77 0.68
CA PRO A 16 -0.84 -12.11 -0.51
C PRO A 16 -2.08 -11.26 -0.19
N PRO A 17 -2.45 -10.28 -1.03
CA PRO A 17 -3.55 -9.35 -0.75
C PRO A 17 -4.90 -9.99 -0.43
N GLU A 18 -5.26 -11.08 -1.13
CA GLU A 18 -6.50 -11.82 -0.90
C GLU A 18 -6.55 -12.44 0.51
N GLU A 19 -5.51 -13.16 0.88
CA GLU A 19 -5.40 -13.80 2.20
C GLU A 19 -5.31 -12.74 3.32
N TYR A 20 -4.60 -11.65 3.07
CA TYR A 20 -4.56 -10.52 3.99
C TYR A 20 -5.97 -9.94 4.24
N ALA A 21 -6.76 -9.78 3.17
CA ALA A 21 -8.13 -9.31 3.27
C ALA A 21 -9.01 -10.29 4.08
N ARG A 22 -8.86 -11.59 3.82
CA ARG A 22 -9.58 -12.67 4.51
C ARG A 22 -9.29 -12.70 6.01
N LEU A 23 -8.02 -12.57 6.40
CA LEU A 23 -7.60 -12.53 7.80
C LEU A 23 -8.14 -11.31 8.54
N GLY A 24 -8.27 -10.16 7.87
CA GLY A 24 -8.92 -8.97 8.42
C GLY A 24 -8.37 -8.54 9.78
N LYS A 25 -9.17 -8.66 10.84
CA LYS A 25 -8.76 -8.29 12.21
C LYS A 25 -7.82 -9.30 12.87
N ASP A 26 -7.83 -10.54 12.39
CA ASP A 26 -7.06 -11.66 12.92
C ASP A 26 -5.64 -11.72 12.34
N PHE A 27 -5.34 -10.88 11.33
CA PHE A 27 -3.98 -10.72 10.83
C PHE A 27 -3.02 -10.30 11.96
N PRO A 28 -1.81 -10.89 12.06
CA PRO A 28 -0.85 -10.59 13.12
C PRO A 28 -0.12 -9.26 12.87
N PHE A 29 -0.83 -8.13 13.05
CA PHE A 29 -0.25 -6.80 12.83
C PHE A 29 0.97 -6.56 13.72
N PRO A 30 2.09 -6.04 13.17
CA PRO A 30 3.24 -5.69 13.97
C PRO A 30 2.89 -4.58 14.96
N GLN A 31 3.50 -4.64 16.14
CA GLN A 31 3.31 -3.65 17.19
C GLN A 31 4.59 -2.83 17.37
N PRO A 32 4.56 -1.50 17.16
CA PRO A 32 5.71 -0.64 17.44
C PRO A 32 6.10 -0.66 18.92
N LEU A 33 7.40 -0.71 19.19
CA LEU A 33 7.96 -0.57 20.56
C LEU A 33 8.13 0.91 20.97
N SER A 34 8.22 1.82 20.00
CA SER A 34 8.37 3.27 20.17
C SER A 34 7.48 4.01 19.17
N CYS A 35 7.26 5.31 19.36
CA CYS A 35 6.52 6.08 18.37
C CYS A 35 7.27 6.14 17.02
N PRO A 36 6.66 5.69 15.91
CA PRO A 36 7.33 5.70 14.60
C PRO A 36 7.47 7.10 13.97
N ASN A 37 6.85 8.13 14.56
CA ASN A 37 6.95 9.50 14.05
C ASN A 37 8.37 10.05 14.34
N PRO A 38 9.16 10.42 13.30
CA PRO A 38 10.52 10.96 13.48
C PRO A 38 10.58 12.22 14.34
N GLY A 39 9.51 13.02 14.37
CA GLY A 39 9.40 14.20 15.23
C GLY A 39 9.07 13.89 16.70
N CYS A 40 8.90 12.62 17.07
CA CYS A 40 8.55 12.21 18.43
C CYS A 40 9.52 11.17 18.98
N LEU A 41 9.62 10.00 18.33
CA LEU A 41 10.50 8.89 18.70
C LEU A 41 10.50 8.48 20.18
N VAL A 42 9.44 8.82 20.93
CA VAL A 42 9.33 8.47 22.35
C VAL A 42 9.42 6.95 22.51
N LYS A 43 10.22 6.49 23.47
CA LYS A 43 10.44 5.07 23.80
C LYS A 43 9.25 4.45 24.54
N ALA A 44 8.03 4.76 24.09
CA ALA A 44 6.79 4.21 24.59
C ALA A 44 5.94 3.78 23.38
N PRO A 45 5.37 2.56 23.40
CA PRO A 45 4.56 2.07 22.30
C PRO A 45 3.27 2.89 22.17
N PRO A 46 2.89 3.29 20.95
CA PRO A 46 1.58 3.91 20.72
C PRO A 46 0.45 2.89 20.93
N GLN A 47 -0.72 3.37 21.32
CA GLN A 47 -1.88 2.53 21.63
C GLN A 47 -2.61 2.10 20.35
N LYS A 48 -3.24 0.92 20.36
CA LYS A 48 -4.14 0.51 19.28
C LYS A 48 -5.31 1.50 19.19
N HIS A 49 -5.49 2.14 18.03
CA HIS A 49 -6.56 3.12 17.82
C HIS A 49 -7.74 2.52 17.05
N GLY A 50 -7.46 1.60 16.12
CA GLY A 50 -8.49 0.92 15.34
C GLY A 50 -7.99 0.54 13.96
N PHE A 51 -8.89 0.62 12.98
CA PHE A 51 -8.62 0.33 11.59
C PHE A 51 -9.24 1.38 10.68
N TYR A 52 -8.74 1.49 9.45
CA TYR A 52 -9.51 2.05 8.34
C TYR A 52 -9.56 1.02 7.19
N GLN A 53 -10.51 1.18 6.26
CA GLN A 53 -10.60 0.35 5.07
C GLN A 53 -9.92 1.03 3.89
N ARG A 54 -9.11 0.26 3.15
CA ARG A 54 -8.40 0.72 1.95
C ARG A 54 -8.73 -0.16 0.76
N ASN A 55 -9.00 0.45 -0.40
CA ASN A 55 -9.08 -0.30 -1.66
C ASN A 55 -7.69 -0.79 -2.08
N VAL A 56 -7.61 -2.05 -2.49
CA VAL A 56 -6.41 -2.67 -3.08
C VAL A 56 -6.80 -3.38 -4.36
N ILE A 57 -6.03 -3.13 -5.41
CA ILE A 57 -6.11 -3.76 -6.71
C ILE A 57 -4.79 -4.50 -6.94
N ALA A 58 -4.85 -5.81 -7.00
CA ALA A 58 -3.74 -6.74 -7.25
C ALA A 58 -4.11 -7.68 -8.39
N ALA A 59 -3.14 -8.44 -8.91
CA ALA A 59 -3.33 -9.34 -10.04
C ALA A 59 -4.58 -10.24 -9.93
N ASN A 60 -4.78 -10.83 -8.74
CA ASN A 60 -5.86 -11.78 -8.46
C ASN A 60 -6.81 -11.30 -7.35
N PHE A 61 -6.81 -10.01 -7.02
CA PHE A 61 -7.64 -9.48 -5.95
C PHE A 61 -8.03 -8.02 -6.20
N CYS A 62 -9.32 -7.73 -6.17
CA CYS A 62 -9.84 -6.37 -6.16
C CYS A 62 -10.83 -6.24 -5.01
N GLY A 63 -10.48 -5.47 -3.98
CA GLY A 63 -11.31 -5.39 -2.79
C GLY A 63 -10.80 -4.42 -1.74
N ARG A 64 -11.41 -4.48 -0.55
CA ARG A 64 -11.02 -3.66 0.60
C ARG A 64 -10.26 -4.48 1.63
N ILE A 65 -9.18 -3.91 2.15
CA ILE A 65 -8.41 -4.47 3.26
C ILE A 65 -8.50 -3.59 4.50
N LEU A 66 -8.29 -4.18 5.67
CA LEU A 66 -8.18 -3.44 6.94
C LEU A 66 -6.74 -3.01 7.18
N ILE A 67 -6.55 -1.72 7.44
CA ILE A 67 -5.26 -1.14 7.80
C ILE A 67 -5.25 -0.77 9.27
N ARG A 68 -4.35 -1.38 10.05
CA ARG A 68 -4.20 -1.11 11.48
C ARG A 68 -3.68 0.31 11.72
N ARG A 69 -4.27 0.98 12.71
CA ARG A 69 -3.85 2.29 13.19
C ARG A 69 -3.42 2.25 14.66
N TYR A 70 -2.35 2.97 14.96
CA TYR A 70 -1.85 3.24 16.31
C TYR A 70 -1.90 4.73 16.60
N TYR A 71 -2.16 5.11 17.84
CA TYR A 71 -2.20 6.50 18.29
C TYR A 71 -1.15 6.75 19.36
N CYS A 72 -0.28 7.73 19.14
CA CYS A 72 0.71 8.15 20.13
C CYS A 72 0.12 9.24 21.02
N LYS A 73 -0.01 8.97 22.33
CA LYS A 73 -0.51 9.96 23.30
C LYS A 73 0.41 11.16 23.52
N TYR A 74 1.68 11.06 23.13
CA TYR A 74 2.69 12.10 23.34
C TYR A 74 2.68 13.15 22.21
N CYS A 75 2.85 12.71 20.95
CA CYS A 75 2.79 13.62 19.80
C CYS A 75 1.38 13.79 19.20
N ARG A 76 0.39 13.07 19.73
CA ARG A 76 -1.01 13.07 19.27
C ARG A 76 -1.19 12.68 17.80
N THR A 77 -0.21 11.96 17.25
CA THR A 77 -0.23 11.50 15.86
C THR A 77 -0.80 10.10 15.76
N THR A 78 -1.62 9.87 14.72
CA THR A 78 -2.10 8.53 14.32
C THR A 78 -1.19 7.99 13.24
N ILE A 79 -0.65 6.78 13.44
CA ILE A 79 0.22 6.07 12.52
C ILE A 79 -0.54 4.87 11.94
N SER A 80 -0.59 4.77 10.62
CA SER A 80 -1.17 3.63 9.90
C SER A 80 -0.09 2.63 9.49
N TYR A 81 -0.39 1.34 9.54
CA TYR A 81 0.54 0.27 9.17
C TYR A 81 0.09 -0.40 7.88
N LEU A 82 0.77 -0.08 6.78
CA LEU A 82 0.48 -0.59 5.44
C LEU A 82 1.31 -1.86 5.19
N PRO A 83 0.70 -2.93 4.65
CA PRO A 83 1.47 -4.09 4.19
C PRO A 83 2.36 -3.72 3.00
N SER A 84 3.48 -4.43 2.81
CA SER A 84 4.51 -4.13 1.80
C SER A 84 4.04 -4.16 0.35
N PHE A 85 2.92 -4.82 0.06
CA PHE A 85 2.31 -4.77 -1.26
C PHE A 85 1.56 -3.45 -1.54
N CYS A 86 1.35 -2.58 -0.55
CA CYS A 86 0.71 -1.28 -0.69
C CYS A 86 1.74 -0.13 -0.73
N LEU A 87 1.48 0.85 -1.60
CA LEU A 87 2.20 2.14 -1.61
C LEU A 87 1.27 3.26 -1.09
N PRO A 88 1.72 4.21 -0.26
CA PRO A 88 0.92 5.36 0.15
C PRO A 88 0.22 6.05 -1.02
N TYR A 89 -1.07 6.40 -0.88
CA TYR A 89 -1.89 7.08 -1.90
C TYR A 89 -2.27 6.28 -3.16
N PHE A 90 -1.78 5.05 -3.36
CA PHE A 90 -2.11 4.22 -4.53
C PHE A 90 -3.04 3.05 -4.22
N GLN A 91 -4.01 2.77 -5.09
CA GLN A 91 -4.88 1.60 -4.93
C GLN A 91 -4.25 0.33 -5.49
N TYR A 92 -3.37 0.44 -6.48
CA TYR A 92 -2.70 -0.69 -7.08
C TYR A 92 -1.53 -1.17 -6.22
N THR A 93 -1.25 -2.47 -6.26
CA THR A 93 -0.11 -3.04 -5.56
C THR A 93 1.21 -2.58 -6.14
N VAL A 94 2.27 -2.61 -5.33
CA VAL A 94 3.63 -2.30 -5.76
C VAL A 94 4.05 -3.16 -6.95
N GLU A 95 3.65 -4.42 -7.00
CA GLU A 95 3.88 -5.33 -8.13
C GLU A 95 3.37 -4.71 -9.45
N ILE A 96 2.11 -4.32 -9.50
CA ILE A 96 1.50 -3.77 -10.71
C ILE A 96 2.15 -2.44 -11.11
N ILE A 97 2.37 -1.55 -10.12
CA ILE A 97 2.98 -0.25 -10.35
C ILE A 97 4.39 -0.43 -10.93
N PHE A 98 5.19 -1.31 -10.31
CA PHE A 98 6.55 -1.57 -10.74
C PHE A 98 6.61 -2.20 -12.14
N THR A 99 5.79 -3.21 -12.42
CA THR A 99 5.69 -3.83 -13.75
C THR A 99 5.33 -2.80 -14.81
N THR A 100 4.38 -1.91 -14.51
CA THR A 100 3.97 -0.82 -15.41
C THR A 100 5.13 0.12 -15.70
N LEU A 101 5.80 0.62 -14.67
CA LEU A 101 6.94 1.55 -14.79
C LEU A 101 8.10 0.91 -15.55
N TRP A 102 8.41 -0.36 -15.28
CA TRP A 102 9.48 -1.08 -15.95
C TRP A 102 9.25 -1.16 -17.46
N HIS A 103 8.05 -1.54 -17.90
CA HIS A 103 7.75 -1.65 -19.32
C HIS A 103 7.67 -0.28 -20.01
N ALA A 104 7.11 0.72 -19.34
CA ALA A 104 7.00 2.07 -19.91
C ALA A 104 8.36 2.77 -20.05
N LEU A 105 9.23 2.64 -19.04
CA LEU A 105 10.45 3.45 -18.96
C LEU A 105 11.72 2.70 -19.40
N VAL A 106 11.78 1.38 -19.19
CA VAL A 106 12.98 0.58 -19.46
C VAL A 106 12.85 -0.21 -20.76
N SER A 107 11.70 -0.83 -21.02
CA SER A 107 11.46 -1.56 -22.28
C SER A 107 11.15 -0.65 -23.47
N HIS A 108 11.03 0.67 -23.26
CA HIS A 108 10.66 1.68 -24.26
C HIS A 108 9.41 1.32 -25.08
N HIS A 109 8.50 0.54 -24.48
CA HIS A 109 7.23 0.22 -25.10
C HIS A 109 6.39 1.49 -25.25
N SER A 110 5.68 1.60 -26.37
CA SER A 110 4.63 2.59 -26.52
C SER A 110 3.54 2.35 -25.47
N PHE A 111 2.78 3.41 -25.19
CA PHE A 111 1.68 3.34 -24.24
C PHE A 111 0.68 2.21 -24.54
N SER A 112 0.35 2.00 -25.82
CA SER A 112 -0.55 0.93 -26.27
C SER A 112 0.03 -0.46 -26.05
N GLU A 113 1.33 -0.65 -26.23
CA GLU A 113 2.01 -1.92 -25.97
C GLU A 113 2.03 -2.23 -24.48
N CYS A 114 2.32 -1.23 -23.62
CA CYS A 114 2.21 -1.36 -22.17
C CYS A 114 0.80 -1.78 -21.74
N LEU A 115 -0.24 -1.13 -22.28
CA LEU A 115 -1.63 -1.46 -21.97
C LEU A 115 -2.00 -2.89 -22.37
N ASN A 116 -1.62 -3.32 -23.58
CA ASN A 116 -1.90 -4.68 -24.06
C ASN A 116 -1.16 -5.74 -23.22
N LEU A 117 0.07 -5.44 -22.81
CA LEU A 117 0.86 -6.32 -21.95
C LEU A 117 0.26 -6.43 -20.55
N LEU A 118 -0.16 -5.33 -19.93
CA LEU A 118 -0.82 -5.36 -18.61
C LEU A 118 -2.16 -6.08 -18.66
N LYS A 119 -2.95 -5.90 -19.73
CA LYS A 119 -4.17 -6.69 -19.96
C LYS A 119 -3.90 -8.19 -20.02
N LYS A 120 -2.75 -8.59 -20.59
CA LYS A 120 -2.35 -10.00 -20.68
C LYS A 120 -1.80 -10.54 -19.36
N LEU A 121 -1.02 -9.75 -18.63
CA LEU A 121 -0.42 -10.17 -17.34
C LEU A 121 -1.45 -10.19 -16.20
N PHE A 122 -2.42 -9.28 -16.25
CA PHE A 122 -3.44 -9.10 -15.22
C PHE A 122 -4.83 -9.18 -15.86
N GLU A 123 -5.14 -10.32 -16.47
CA GLU A 123 -6.37 -10.55 -17.24
C GLU A 123 -7.65 -10.39 -16.41
N ASN A 124 -7.56 -10.57 -15.10
CA ASN A 124 -8.67 -10.41 -14.16
C ASN A 124 -8.96 -8.95 -13.80
N LEU A 125 -8.15 -8.00 -14.28
CA LEU A 125 -8.32 -6.57 -14.02
C LEU A 125 -8.87 -5.84 -15.24
N TYR A 126 -9.76 -4.89 -14.97
CA TYR A 126 -10.22 -3.96 -15.99
C TYR A 126 -9.18 -2.84 -16.19
N TRP A 127 -8.70 -2.71 -17.44
CA TRP A 127 -7.66 -1.76 -17.80
C TRP A 127 -8.15 -0.74 -18.84
N GLU A 128 -7.94 0.53 -18.52
CA GLU A 128 -8.20 1.68 -19.40
C GLU A 128 -6.93 2.51 -19.47
N ALA A 129 -6.81 3.33 -20.50
CA ALA A 129 -5.68 4.24 -20.64
C ALA A 129 -5.52 5.17 -19.41
N SER A 130 -6.62 5.63 -18.83
CA SER A 130 -6.60 6.46 -17.62
C SER A 130 -5.98 5.76 -16.41
N HIS A 131 -6.08 4.42 -16.32
CA HIS A 131 -5.45 3.64 -15.25
C HIS A 131 -3.93 3.61 -15.36
N LEU A 132 -3.35 3.83 -16.55
CA LEU A 132 -1.91 3.88 -16.78
C LEU A 132 -1.33 5.28 -16.61
N GLN A 133 -2.05 6.31 -17.07
CA GLN A 133 -1.62 7.70 -17.00
C GLN A 133 -1.39 8.22 -15.57
N PHE A 134 -1.96 7.56 -14.56
CA PHE A 134 -1.71 7.93 -13.17
C PHE A 134 -0.27 7.60 -12.71
N TYR A 135 0.43 6.72 -13.42
CA TYR A 135 1.72 6.15 -13.00
C TYR A 135 2.89 6.52 -13.90
N VAL A 136 2.64 6.94 -15.14
CA VAL A 136 3.66 7.19 -16.19
C VAL A 136 3.66 8.65 -16.59
#